data_AF-A0A6C0E6H1-F1
#
_entry.id   AF-A0A6C0E6H1-F1
#
_cell.length_a   1.000
_cell.length_b   1.000
_cell.length_c   1.000
_cell.angle_alpha   90.00
_cell.angle_beta   90.00
_cell.angle_gamma   90.00
#
_symmetry.space_group_name_H-M   'P 1'
#
loop_
_entity.id
_entity.type
_entity.pdbx_description
1 polymer ?
#
loop_
_entity_poly.entity_id
_entity_poly.type
_entity_poly.pdbx_seq_one_letter_code
_entity_poly.pdbx_strand_id
1 'polypeptide(L)'
;MYMINQPLFNNIVNISYAFLVGGLVVVLCTVGTYNENALIGTISGYASAACATILLAGLTYTTIISGNKNPTWSNILSGVIPFIVLFLIFGFSLAIVSVYFDKIAQNKVSNYYSVFSFMSVLFISIQVFMFYSATSQKIFRENGYISGVTVLKMLLVSVINILILITLGVSLKYFSTDG
;
A
#
# COMPACT_ATOMS: atom_id res chain seq x y z
N MET A 1 2.33 15.69 -28.90
CA MET A 1 1.78 14.37 -28.55
C MET A 1 2.97 13.46 -28.27
N TYR A 2 3.42 13.37 -27.01
CA TYR A 2 4.55 12.50 -26.67
C TYR A 2 4.04 11.06 -26.67
N MET A 3 4.45 10.27 -27.67
CA MET A 3 4.30 8.82 -27.60
C MET A 3 5.17 8.33 -26.47
N ILE A 4 4.55 7.94 -25.36
CA ILE A 4 5.24 7.21 -24.30
C ILE A 4 5.86 5.96 -24.95
N ASN A 5 7.16 5.78 -24.75
CA ASN A 5 7.89 4.63 -25.26
C ASN A 5 7.29 3.36 -24.60
N GLN A 6 6.45 2.64 -25.35
CA GLN A 6 5.68 1.48 -24.89
C GLN A 6 6.51 0.43 -24.14
N PRO A 7 7.70 0.00 -24.61
CA PRO A 7 8.56 -0.90 -23.83
C PRO A 7 9.02 -0.29 -22.51
N LEU A 8 9.36 1.01 -22.47
CA LEU A 8 9.77 1.68 -21.23
C LEU A 8 8.61 1.76 -20.22
N PHE A 9 7.39 2.06 -20.69
CA PHE A 9 6.19 2.04 -19.84
C PHE A 9 5.96 0.68 -19.21
N ASN A 10 5.96 -0.39 -20.02
CA ASN A 10 5.76 -1.75 -19.54
C ASN A 10 6.85 -2.19 -18.55
N ASN A 11 8.10 -1.78 -18.78
CA ASN A 11 9.19 -2.04 -17.84
C ASN A 11 8.96 -1.36 -16.49
N ILE A 12 8.55 -0.08 -16.46
CA ILE A 12 8.29 0.63 -15.20
C ILE A 12 7.10 0.00 -14.46
N VAL A 13 6.03 -0.39 -15.17
CA VAL A 13 4.89 -1.10 -14.58
C VAL A 13 5.33 -2.41 -13.92
N ASN A 14 6.13 -3.22 -14.62
CA ASN A 14 6.62 -4.50 -14.10
C ASN A 14 7.53 -4.32 -12.89
N ILE A 15 8.47 -3.36 -12.95
CA ILE A 15 9.34 -3.01 -11.82
C ILE A 15 8.49 -2.56 -10.63
N SER A 16 7.48 -1.72 -10.87
CA SER A 16 6.62 -1.23 -9.78
C SER A 16 5.85 -2.38 -9.13
N TYR A 17 5.29 -3.33 -9.90
CA TYR A 17 4.66 -4.50 -9.31
C TYR A 17 5.65 -5.41 -8.57
N ALA A 18 6.89 -5.54 -9.05
CA ALA A 18 7.92 -6.29 -8.36
C ALA A 18 8.25 -5.66 -6.99
N PHE A 19 8.34 -4.33 -6.92
CA PHE A 19 8.53 -3.61 -5.65
C PHE A 19 7.29 -3.72 -4.73
N LEU A 20 6.08 -3.63 -5.29
CA LEU A 20 4.84 -3.73 -4.54
C LEU A 20 4.67 -5.12 -3.90
N VAL A 21 4.79 -6.18 -4.70
CA VAL A 21 4.61 -7.57 -4.25
C VAL A 21 5.82 -8.02 -3.45
N GLY A 22 7.04 -7.71 -3.90
CA GLY A 22 8.27 -8.05 -3.19
C GLY A 22 8.33 -7.40 -1.81
N GLY A 23 7.99 -6.10 -1.71
CA GLY A 23 7.91 -5.40 -0.43
C GLY A 23 6.89 -6.03 0.52
N LEU A 24 5.72 -6.43 0.00
CA LEU A 24 4.69 -7.12 0.78
C LEU A 24 5.13 -8.50 1.26
N VAL A 25 5.84 -9.27 0.43
CA VAL A 25 6.42 -10.57 0.82
C VAL A 25 7.43 -10.38 1.96
N VAL A 26 8.28 -9.36 1.89
CA VAL A 26 9.21 -9.05 2.99
C VAL A 26 8.43 -8.77 4.28
N VAL A 27 7.40 -7.92 4.23
CA VAL A 27 6.55 -7.62 5.40
C VAL A 27 5.92 -8.89 5.97
N LEU A 28 5.40 -9.80 5.13
CA LEU A 28 4.81 -11.06 5.58
C LEU A 28 5.83 -11.97 6.28
N CYS A 29 7.06 -12.02 5.76
CA CYS A 29 8.13 -12.82 6.35
C CYS A 29 8.66 -12.24 7.67
N THR A 30 8.52 -10.93 7.89
CA THR A 30 9.05 -10.25 9.07
C THR A 30 8.01 -9.97 10.14
N VAL A 31 6.71 -10.01 9.81
CA VAL A 31 5.64 -9.74 10.78
C VAL A 31 5.68 -10.75 11.93
N GLY A 32 5.49 -10.27 13.16
CA GLY A 32 5.50 -11.11 14.36
C GLY A 32 6.89 -11.44 14.92
N THR A 33 7.97 -11.01 14.25
CA THR A 33 9.33 -11.11 14.77
C THR A 33 9.76 -9.78 15.40
N TYR A 34 10.27 -9.83 16.64
CA TYR A 34 10.60 -8.64 17.43
C TYR A 34 12.08 -8.24 17.40
N ASN A 35 12.88 -8.76 16.46
CA ASN A 35 14.28 -8.36 16.37
C ASN A 35 14.46 -7.11 15.48
N GLU A 36 15.52 -6.35 15.71
CA GLU A 36 15.81 -5.12 14.96
C GLU A 36 15.89 -5.38 13.45
N ASN A 37 16.50 -6.50 13.05
CA ASN A 37 16.65 -6.86 11.64
C ASN A 37 15.30 -7.10 10.93
N ALA A 38 14.34 -7.78 11.58
CA ALA A 38 13.02 -7.99 11.02
C ALA A 38 12.20 -6.68 11.00
N LEU A 39 12.40 -5.80 11.97
CA LEU A 39 11.76 -4.49 11.97
C LEU A 39 12.27 -3.60 10.82
N ILE A 40 13.59 -3.57 10.61
CA ILE A 40 14.19 -2.90 9.44
C ILE A 40 13.65 -3.52 8.14
N GLY A 41 13.55 -4.84 8.07
CA GLY A 41 12.92 -5.55 6.96
C GLY A 41 11.47 -5.09 6.72
N THR A 42 10.66 -5.02 7.78
CA THR A 42 9.27 -4.55 7.74
C THR A 42 9.16 -3.10 7.24
N ILE A 43 10.00 -2.21 7.75
CA ILE A 43 10.10 -0.80 7.32
C ILE A 43 10.46 -0.73 5.83
N SER A 44 11.48 -1.47 5.40
CA SER A 44 11.91 -1.51 4.01
C SER A 44 10.84 -2.07 3.07
N GLY A 45 10.08 -3.07 3.53
CA GLY A 45 8.96 -3.65 2.80
C GLY A 45 7.80 -2.67 2.60
N TYR A 46 7.40 -1.95 3.66
CA TYR A 46 6.40 -0.89 3.53
C TYR A 46 6.89 0.29 2.68
N ALA A 47 8.15 0.71 2.82
CA ALA A 47 8.72 1.80 2.04
C ALA A 47 8.81 1.46 0.53
N SER A 48 9.25 0.25 0.19
CA SER A 48 9.30 -0.23 -1.20
C SER A 48 7.90 -0.32 -1.81
N ALA A 49 6.93 -0.84 -1.07
CA ALA A 49 5.54 -0.92 -1.50
C ALA A 49 4.91 0.47 -1.67
N ALA A 50 5.17 1.42 -0.77
CA ALA A 50 4.74 2.82 -0.89
C ALA A 50 5.34 3.49 -2.13
N CYS A 51 6.64 3.32 -2.39
CA CYS A 51 7.30 3.84 -3.58
C CYS A 51 6.65 3.30 -4.87
N ALA A 52 6.39 1.98 -4.92
CA ALA A 52 5.70 1.36 -6.05
C ALA A 52 4.30 1.96 -6.28
N THR A 53 3.53 2.23 -5.23
CA THR A 53 2.20 2.83 -5.38
C THR A 53 2.25 4.23 -5.99
N ILE A 54 3.23 5.06 -5.60
CA ILE A 54 3.41 6.40 -6.18
C ILE A 54 3.79 6.28 -7.66
N LEU A 55 4.70 5.38 -8.00
CA LEU A 55 5.11 5.17 -9.39
C LEU A 55 3.94 4.74 -10.28
N LEU A 56 3.14 3.76 -9.81
CA LEU A 56 1.96 3.32 -10.56
C LEU A 56 0.89 4.42 -10.65
N ALA A 57 0.74 5.27 -9.62
CA ALA A 57 -0.17 6.41 -9.65
C ALA A 57 0.26 7.43 -10.71
N GLY A 58 1.55 7.77 -10.76
CA GLY A 58 2.13 8.68 -11.74
C GLY A 58 1.95 8.17 -13.17
N LEU A 59 2.19 6.88 -13.40
CA LEU A 59 1.95 6.25 -14.71
C LEU A 59 0.47 6.31 -15.10
N THR A 60 -0.43 5.94 -14.19
CA THR A 60 -1.89 5.98 -14.43
C THR A 60 -2.35 7.40 -14.78
N TYR A 61 -1.84 8.41 -14.07
CA TYR A 61 -2.11 9.81 -14.36
C TYR A 61 -1.67 10.19 -15.78
N THR A 62 -0.47 9.79 -16.21
CA THR A 62 0.00 10.06 -17.57
C THR A 62 -0.84 9.38 -18.64
N THR A 63 -1.33 8.16 -18.38
CA THR A 63 -2.23 7.43 -19.29
C THR A 63 -3.58 8.13 -19.43
N ILE A 64 -4.18 8.58 -18.31
CA ILE A 64 -5.46 9.30 -18.32
C ILE A 64 -5.36 10.60 -19.13
N ILE A 65 -4.30 11.38 -18.92
CA ILE A 65 -4.11 12.66 -19.62
C ILE A 65 -3.81 12.46 -21.10
N SER A 66 -3.03 11.44 -21.44
CA SER A 66 -2.66 11.20 -22.84
C SER A 66 -3.78 10.54 -23.64
N GLY A 67 -4.63 9.75 -23.00
CA GLY A 67 -5.75 9.03 -23.63
C GLY A 67 -7.02 9.85 -23.81
N ASN A 68 -7.25 10.88 -22.99
CA ASN A 68 -8.43 11.75 -23.10
C ASN A 68 -8.07 13.13 -23.62
N LYS A 69 -8.74 13.58 -24.70
CA LYS A 69 -8.55 14.93 -25.27
C LYS A 69 -8.94 16.06 -24.30
N ASN A 70 -9.82 15.79 -23.34
CA ASN A 70 -10.24 16.71 -22.26
C ASN A 70 -10.48 15.91 -20.97
N PRO A 71 -9.44 15.60 -20.17
CA PRO A 71 -9.62 14.86 -18.93
C PRO A 71 -10.40 15.72 -17.92
N THR A 72 -11.51 15.20 -17.40
CA THR A 72 -12.25 15.84 -16.31
C THR A 72 -11.60 15.52 -14.95
N TRP A 73 -11.72 16.42 -13.99
CA TRP A 73 -11.23 16.21 -12.62
C TRP A 73 -11.80 14.94 -11.98
N SER A 74 -13.06 14.60 -12.28
CA SER A 74 -13.71 13.37 -11.79
C SER A 74 -13.02 12.10 -12.32
N ASN A 75 -12.60 12.08 -13.59
CA ASN A 75 -11.92 10.94 -14.20
C ASN A 75 -10.51 10.75 -13.61
N ILE A 76 -9.77 11.85 -13.41
CA ILE A 76 -8.45 11.80 -12.78
C ILE A 76 -8.58 11.29 -11.34
N LEU A 77 -9.52 11.86 -10.58
CA LEU A 77 -9.68 11.52 -9.17
C LEU A 77 -10.11 10.06 -8.98
N SER A 78 -11.08 9.57 -9.76
CA SER A 78 -11.52 8.17 -9.68
C SER A 78 -10.41 7.17 -10.05
N GLY A 79 -9.53 7.52 -10.99
CA GLY A 79 -8.36 6.71 -11.33
C GLY A 79 -7.28 6.71 -10.25
N VAL A 80 -7.02 7.85 -9.60
CA VAL A 80 -5.90 8.02 -8.66
C VAL A 80 -6.25 7.70 -7.21
N ILE A 81 -7.53 7.83 -6.79
CA ILE A 81 -7.99 7.54 -5.42
C ILE A 81 -7.48 6.20 -4.86
N PRO A 82 -7.62 5.07 -5.57
CA PRO A 82 -7.19 3.77 -5.04
C PRO A 82 -5.70 3.74 -4.68
N PHE A 83 -4.88 4.50 -5.40
CA PHE A 83 -3.44 4.61 -5.16
C PHE A 83 -3.13 5.44 -3.93
N ILE A 84 -3.80 6.60 -3.78
CA ILE A 84 -3.62 7.48 -2.61
C ILE A 84 -3.96 6.72 -1.33
N VAL A 85 -5.06 5.97 -1.34
CA VAL A 85 -5.52 5.24 -0.16
C VAL A 85 -4.54 4.13 0.21
N LEU A 86 -4.02 3.40 -0.79
CA LEU A 86 -3.05 2.33 -0.57
C LEU A 86 -1.70 2.89 -0.10
N PHE A 87 -1.28 4.04 -0.63
CA PHE A 87 -0.12 4.79 -0.16
C PHE A 87 -0.28 5.24 1.30
N LEU A 88 -1.44 5.78 1.68
CA LEU A 88 -1.72 6.20 3.07
C LEU A 88 -1.62 5.02 4.04
N ILE A 89 -2.12 3.85 3.66
CA ILE A 89 -2.03 2.65 4.49
C ILE A 89 -0.57 2.24 4.70
N PHE A 90 0.22 2.15 3.62
CA PHE A 90 1.64 1.85 3.76
C PHE A 90 2.39 2.90 4.57
N GLY A 91 2.12 4.18 4.32
CA GLY A 91 2.73 5.29 5.05
C GLY A 91 2.38 5.26 6.54
N PHE A 92 1.14 4.94 6.88
CA PHE A 92 0.72 4.84 8.28
C PHE A 92 1.34 3.60 8.96
N SER A 93 1.34 2.44 8.32
CA SER A 93 2.04 1.25 8.82
C SER A 93 3.53 1.53 9.04
N LEU A 94 4.18 2.17 8.07
CA LEU A 94 5.59 2.59 8.15
C LEU A 94 5.82 3.53 9.33
N ALA A 95 4.96 4.54 9.50
CA ALA A 95 5.06 5.51 10.57
C ALA A 95 4.93 4.84 11.94
N ILE A 96 3.97 3.93 12.11
CA ILE A 96 3.79 3.22 13.39
C ILE A 96 5.03 2.38 13.72
N VAL A 97 5.51 1.56 12.78
CA VAL A 97 6.69 0.70 13.03
C VAL A 97 7.93 1.55 13.31
N SER A 98 8.10 2.68 12.61
CA SER A 98 9.26 3.55 12.78
C SER A 98 9.22 4.32 14.11
N VAL A 99 8.06 4.87 14.49
CA VAL A 99 7.93 5.66 15.74
C VAL A 99 8.07 4.78 16.98
N TYR A 100 7.59 3.54 16.93
CA TYR A 100 7.66 2.60 18.05
C TYR A 100 8.77 1.56 17.89
N PHE A 101 9.75 1.80 17.02
CA PHE A 101 10.81 0.86 16.67
C PHE A 101 11.47 0.24 17.91
N ASP A 102 12.00 1.08 18.80
CA ASP A 102 12.74 0.62 19.99
C ASP A 102 11.86 -0.24 20.91
N LYS A 103 10.58 0.12 21.07
CA LYS A 103 9.65 -0.63 21.91
C LYS A 103 9.35 -2.00 21.33
N ILE A 104 9.16 -2.08 20.02
CA ILE A 104 8.88 -3.33 19.33
C ILE A 104 10.14 -4.21 19.32
N ALA A 105 11.32 -3.62 19.11
CA ALA A 105 12.61 -4.32 19.09
C ALA A 105 12.98 -4.93 20.45
N GLN A 106 12.58 -4.26 21.54
CA GLN A 106 12.80 -4.76 22.91
C GLN A 106 11.69 -5.70 23.39
N ASN A 107 10.74 -6.08 22.53
CA ASN A 107 9.56 -6.89 22.88
C ASN A 107 8.74 -6.32 24.06
N LYS A 108 8.74 -4.98 24.22
CA LYS A 108 7.97 -4.24 25.23
C LYS A 108 6.57 -3.89 24.71
N VAL A 109 5.93 -4.85 24.06
CA VAL A 109 4.65 -4.68 23.37
C VAL A 109 3.68 -5.77 23.83
N SER A 110 2.42 -5.39 24.04
CA SER A 110 1.39 -6.35 24.40
C SER A 110 1.10 -7.32 23.25
N ASN A 111 0.58 -8.52 23.57
CA ASN A 111 0.14 -9.49 22.55
C ASN A 111 -0.86 -8.93 21.55
N TYR A 112 -1.64 -7.90 21.94
CA TYR A 112 -2.56 -7.20 21.03
C TYR A 112 -1.84 -6.61 19.82
N TYR A 113 -0.61 -6.10 19.98
CA TYR A 113 0.18 -5.60 18.86
C TYR A 113 0.39 -6.68 17.79
N SER A 114 0.78 -7.90 18.20
CA SER A 114 1.03 -9.00 17.26
C SER A 114 -0.22 -9.35 16.46
N VAL A 115 -1.37 -9.46 17.13
CA VAL A 115 -2.66 -9.80 16.51
C VAL A 115 -3.09 -8.71 15.53
N PHE A 116 -3.08 -7.44 15.95
CA PHE A 116 -3.49 -6.34 15.08
C PHE A 116 -2.50 -6.11 13.93
N SER A 117 -1.20 -6.35 14.15
CA SER A 117 -0.17 -6.22 13.11
C SER A 117 -0.39 -7.27 12.03
N PHE A 118 -0.57 -8.53 12.43
CA PHE A 118 -0.89 -9.61 11.50
C PHE A 118 -2.20 -9.37 10.74
N MET A 119 -3.26 -8.96 11.44
CA MET A 119 -4.52 -8.60 10.78
C MET A 119 -4.32 -7.48 9.77
N SER A 120 -3.60 -6.40 10.12
CA SER A 120 -3.36 -5.31 9.20
C SER A 120 -2.62 -5.78 7.94
N VAL A 121 -1.54 -6.56 8.09
CA VAL A 121 -0.80 -7.12 6.95
C VAL A 121 -1.67 -8.00 6.06
N LEU A 122 -2.58 -8.78 6.65
CA LEU A 122 -3.55 -9.59 5.91
C LEU A 122 -4.50 -8.70 5.08
N PHE A 123 -5.06 -7.65 5.67
CA PHE A 123 -5.93 -6.70 4.94
C PHE A 123 -5.17 -5.96 3.84
N ILE A 124 -3.92 -5.55 4.09
CA ILE A 124 -3.02 -4.98 3.07
C ILE A 124 -2.85 -5.98 1.92
N SER A 125 -2.60 -7.25 2.22
CA SER A 125 -2.40 -8.29 1.21
C SER A 125 -3.63 -8.48 0.32
N ILE A 126 -4.81 -8.55 0.92
CA ILE A 126 -6.09 -8.59 0.19
C ILE A 126 -6.25 -7.35 -0.69
N GLN A 127 -5.93 -6.16 -0.15
CA GLN A 127 -6.06 -4.91 -0.86
C GLN A 127 -5.11 -4.79 -2.05
N VAL A 128 -3.85 -5.21 -1.89
CA VAL A 128 -2.86 -5.26 -2.98
C VAL A 128 -3.30 -6.25 -4.06
N PHE A 129 -3.86 -7.40 -3.68
CA PHE A 129 -4.42 -8.36 -4.63
C PHE A 129 -5.59 -7.76 -5.43
N MET A 130 -6.55 -7.12 -4.75
CA MET A 130 -7.68 -6.45 -5.41
C MET A 130 -7.21 -5.34 -6.34
N PHE A 131 -6.25 -4.55 -5.89
CA PHE A 131 -5.64 -3.48 -6.66
C PHE A 131 -4.98 -4.03 -7.93
N TYR A 132 -4.11 -5.05 -7.80
CA TYR A 132 -3.47 -5.70 -8.95
C TYR A 132 -4.49 -6.26 -9.94
N SER A 133 -5.56 -6.89 -9.45
CA SER A 133 -6.63 -7.43 -10.29
C SER A 133 -7.36 -6.33 -11.05
N ALA A 134 -7.59 -5.18 -10.42
CA ALA A 134 -8.24 -4.02 -11.06
C ALA A 134 -7.33 -3.36 -12.11
N THR A 135 -6.05 -3.17 -11.80
CA THR A 135 -5.10 -2.43 -12.64
C THR A 135 -4.48 -3.29 -13.75
N SER A 136 -4.63 -4.62 -13.69
CA SER A 136 -4.17 -5.53 -14.75
C SER A 136 -5.17 -5.67 -15.91
N GLN A 137 -6.40 -5.17 -15.77
CA GLN A 137 -7.41 -5.24 -16.81
C GLN A 137 -7.04 -4.37 -18.02
N LYS A 138 -7.36 -4.82 -19.24
CA LYS A 138 -7.11 -4.08 -20.49
C LYS A 138 -7.75 -2.69 -20.47
N ILE A 139 -9.00 -2.61 -20.00
CA ILE A 139 -9.77 -1.36 -19.86
C ILE A 139 -9.01 -0.33 -19.00
N PHE A 140 -8.37 -0.79 -17.92
CA PHE A 140 -7.57 0.08 -17.07
C PHE A 140 -6.29 0.54 -17.78
N ARG A 141 -5.59 -0.37 -18.47
CA ARG A 141 -4.33 -0.03 -19.17
C ARG A 141 -4.53 0.96 -20.31
N GLU A 142 -5.68 0.91 -20.97
CA GLU A 142 -6.02 1.77 -22.10
C GLU A 142 -6.55 3.13 -21.64
N ASN A 143 -7.45 3.15 -20.64
CA ASN A 143 -8.22 4.36 -20.29
C ASN A 143 -8.02 4.84 -18.84
N GLY A 144 -7.24 4.13 -18.02
CA GLY A 144 -7.06 4.42 -16.59
C GLY A 144 -8.33 4.22 -15.75
N TYR A 145 -9.35 3.57 -16.30
CA TYR A 145 -10.66 3.43 -15.66
C TYR A 145 -10.73 2.18 -14.77
N ILE A 146 -11.17 2.38 -13.52
CA ILE A 146 -11.54 1.30 -12.60
C ILE A 146 -13.03 1.40 -12.34
N SER A 147 -13.73 0.26 -12.36
CA SER A 147 -15.18 0.24 -12.07
C SER A 147 -15.45 0.83 -10.69
N GLY A 148 -16.49 1.67 -10.57
CA GLY A 148 -16.86 2.31 -9.30
C GLY A 148 -17.12 1.30 -8.18
N VAL A 149 -17.70 0.15 -8.51
CA VAL A 149 -17.92 -0.95 -7.55
C VAL A 149 -16.60 -1.51 -7.02
N THR A 150 -15.60 -1.69 -7.88
CA THR A 150 -14.26 -2.15 -7.45
C THR A 150 -13.59 -1.11 -6.56
N VAL A 151 -13.67 0.19 -6.91
CA VAL A 151 -13.14 1.28 -6.07
C VAL A 151 -13.80 1.28 -4.70
N LEU A 152 -15.13 1.16 -4.63
CA LEU A 152 -15.86 1.11 -3.36
C LEU A 152 -15.45 -0.09 -2.50
N LYS A 153 -15.27 -1.27 -3.09
CA LYS A 153 -14.76 -2.45 -2.38
C LYS A 153 -13.36 -2.21 -1.81
N MET A 154 -12.46 -1.62 -2.60
CA MET A 154 -11.10 -1.28 -2.14
C MET A 154 -11.14 -0.26 -1.00
N LEU A 155 -11.99 0.76 -1.10
CA LEU A 155 -12.17 1.76 -0.05
C LEU A 155 -12.71 1.14 1.24
N LEU A 156 -13.67 0.23 1.16
CA LEU A 156 -14.21 -0.47 2.34
C LEU A 156 -13.11 -1.24 3.08
N VAL A 157 -12.32 -2.04 2.34
CA VAL A 157 -11.18 -2.78 2.89
C VAL A 157 -10.16 -1.82 3.53
N SER A 158 -9.93 -0.67 2.89
CA SER A 158 -9.02 0.36 3.38
C SER A 158 -9.48 0.96 4.70
N VAL A 159 -10.76 1.31 4.82
CA VAL A 159 -11.32 1.89 6.04
C VAL A 159 -11.20 0.91 7.21
N ILE A 160 -11.51 -0.37 6.99
CA ILE A 160 -11.35 -1.41 8.00
C ILE A 160 -9.88 -1.48 8.45
N ASN A 161 -8.95 -1.47 7.49
CA ASN A 161 -7.53 -1.55 7.80
C ASN A 161 -7.00 -0.30 8.53
N ILE A 162 -7.47 0.90 8.18
CA ILE A 162 -7.13 2.13 8.88
C ILE A 162 -7.60 2.06 10.34
N LEU A 163 -8.81 1.55 10.61
CA LEU A 163 -9.29 1.35 11.97
C LEU A 163 -8.37 0.40 12.75
N ILE A 164 -7.95 -0.71 12.14
CA ILE A 164 -6.99 -1.65 12.73
C ILE A 164 -5.66 -0.93 13.04
N LEU A 165 -5.13 -0.13 12.12
CA LEU A 165 -3.88 0.62 12.32
C LEU A 165 -4.00 1.67 13.44
N ILE A 166 -5.15 2.34 13.56
CA ILE A 166 -5.41 3.26 14.68
C ILE A 166 -5.43 2.48 16.00
N THR A 167 -6.15 1.36 16.07
CA THR A 167 -6.17 0.50 17.26
C THR A 167 -4.78 0.00 17.62
N LEU A 168 -3.97 -0.36 16.62
CA LEU A 168 -2.59 -0.78 16.80
C LEU A 168 -1.73 0.37 17.37
N GLY A 169 -1.85 1.58 16.82
CA GLY A 169 -1.15 2.76 17.33
C GLY A 169 -1.53 3.11 18.77
N VAL A 170 -2.82 3.00 19.12
CA VAL A 170 -3.30 3.14 20.51
C VAL A 170 -2.72 2.04 21.40
N SER A 171 -2.68 0.79 20.92
CA SER A 171 -2.13 -0.34 21.67
C SER A 171 -0.66 -0.12 22.03
N LEU A 172 0.14 0.37 21.08
CA LEU A 172 1.55 0.66 21.30
C LEU A 172 1.77 1.87 22.21
N LYS A 173 0.89 2.88 22.14
CA LYS A 173 1.03 4.08 22.96
C LYS A 173 0.71 3.82 24.43
N TYR A 174 -0.36 3.08 24.72
CA TYR A 174 -0.92 2.99 26.08
C TYR A 174 -0.73 1.64 26.75
N PHE A 175 -0.50 0.56 25.98
CA PHE A 175 -0.36 -0.80 26.51
C PHE A 175 1.05 -1.35 26.29
N SER A 176 2.06 -0.46 26.33
CA SER A 176 3.47 -0.87 26.43
C SER A 176 3.66 -1.54 27.81
N THR A 177 4.18 -2.76 27.82
CA THR A 177 4.56 -3.45 29.07
C THR A 177 5.96 -3.02 29.47
N ASP A 178 6.20 -2.79 30.75
CA ASP A 178 7.52 -2.34 31.26
C ASP A 178 8.65 -3.38 31.12
N GLY A 179 8.32 -4.60 30.69
CA GLY A 179 9.24 -5.74 30.66
C GLY A 179 8.97 -6.67 31.83
#